data_AF-A0A1Q6WNY8-F1
#
_entry.id   AF-A0A1Q6WNY8-F1
#
_cell.length_a   1.000
_cell.length_b   1.000
_cell.length_c   1.000
_cell.angle_alpha   90.00
_cell.angle_beta   90.00
_cell.angle_gamma   90.00
#
_symmetry.space_group_name_H-M   'P 1'
#
loop_
_entity.id
_entity.type
_entity.pdbx_description
1 polymer ?
#
loop_
_entity_poly.entity_id
_entity_poly.type
_entity_poly.pdbx_seq_one_letter_code
_entity_poly.pdbx_strand_id
1 'polypeptide(L)'
;MTSGLRYRHIGSRAADQADSIVARGSTIVELFGTWQIARVHLVVTVDNLLSTVWNEAQFATSSRLRGEPAPVTELNFTPGAPRTVQVGLDYRF
;
A
#
# COMPACT_ATOMS: atom_id res chain seq x y z
N MET A 1 14.13 5.17 -23.29
CA MET A 1 12.81 5.29 -22.67
C MET A 1 12.62 4.07 -21.80
N THR A 2 12.31 4.25 -20.52
CA THR A 2 12.05 3.13 -19.60
C THR A 2 10.67 3.32 -19.02
N SER A 3 9.79 2.36 -19.24
CA SER A 3 8.47 2.31 -18.61
C SER A 3 8.20 0.91 -18.11
N GLY A 4 7.32 0.82 -17.12
CA GLY A 4 6.95 -0.46 -16.54
C GLY A 4 5.81 -0.33 -15.56
N LEU A 5 5.25 -1.48 -15.22
CA LEU A 5 4.22 -1.64 -14.21
C LEU A 5 4.75 -2.59 -13.16
N ARG A 6 4.51 -2.25 -11.90
CA ARG A 6 4.75 -3.14 -10.77
C ARG A 6 3.41 -3.47 -10.14
N TYR A 7 3.22 -4.72 -9.76
CA TYR A 7 2.09 -5.12 -8.93
C TYR A 7 2.58 -5.80 -7.66
N ARG A 8 1.81 -5.66 -6.59
CA ARG A 8 1.99 -6.41 -5.35
C ARG A 8 0.64 -6.98 -4.95
N HIS A 9 0.55 -8.29 -4.87
CA HIS A 9 -0.65 -9.00 -4.45
C HIS A 9 -0.39 -9.70 -3.12
N ILE A 10 -1.31 -9.53 -2.18
CA ILE A 10 -1.31 -10.21 -0.89
C ILE A 10 -2.71 -10.79 -0.69
N GLY A 11 -2.81 -12.11 -0.54
CA GLY A 11 -4.08 -12.77 -0.24
C GLY A 11 -4.59 -12.47 1.18
N SER A 12 -5.89 -12.71 1.39
CA SER A 12 -6.46 -12.73 2.74
C SER A 12 -5.85 -13.86 3.56
N ARG A 13 -5.66 -13.63 4.86
CA ARG A 13 -4.99 -14.58 5.76
C ARG A 13 -5.48 -14.42 7.19
N ALA A 14 -5.35 -15.48 7.98
CA ALA A 14 -5.56 -15.43 9.42
C ALA A 14 -4.68 -14.34 10.05
N ALA A 15 -5.28 -13.50 10.90
CA ALA A 15 -4.58 -12.51 11.70
C ALA A 15 -4.22 -13.05 13.10
N ASP A 16 -4.82 -14.17 13.51
CA ASP A 16 -4.61 -14.86 14.77
C ASP A 16 -4.46 -16.38 14.59
N GLN A 17 -4.01 -17.09 15.63
CA GLN A 17 -3.81 -18.55 15.59
C GLN A 17 -5.10 -19.35 15.49
N ALA A 18 -6.23 -18.80 15.94
CA ALA A 18 -7.52 -19.46 15.92
C ALA A 18 -8.29 -19.21 14.61
N ASP A 19 -7.72 -18.44 13.67
CA ASP A 19 -8.38 -17.99 12.43
C ASP A 19 -9.73 -17.29 12.67
N SER A 20 -9.88 -16.67 13.84
CA SER A 20 -11.09 -15.96 14.24
C SER A 20 -11.14 -14.54 13.65
N ILE A 21 -9.97 -13.98 13.31
CA ILE A 21 -9.83 -12.65 12.72
C ILE A 21 -9.10 -12.77 11.39
N VAL A 22 -9.70 -12.24 10.31
CA VAL A 22 -9.11 -12.31 8.97
C VAL A 22 -8.50 -10.96 8.57
N ALA A 23 -7.20 -10.95 8.27
CA ALA A 23 -6.52 -9.82 7.63
C ALA A 23 -6.88 -9.80 6.14
N ARG A 24 -7.38 -8.65 5.66
CA ARG A 24 -7.87 -8.50 4.28
C ARG A 24 -6.72 -8.46 3.29
N GLY A 25 -6.83 -9.23 2.22
CA GLY A 25 -5.93 -9.16 1.08
C GLY A 25 -6.01 -7.85 0.31
N SER A 26 -5.03 -7.61 -0.56
CA SER A 26 -4.95 -6.41 -1.39
C SER A 26 -4.15 -6.66 -2.66
N THR A 27 -4.45 -5.90 -3.72
CA THR A 27 -3.63 -5.84 -4.92
C THR A 27 -3.35 -4.38 -5.22
N ILE A 28 -2.07 -4.00 -5.20
CA ILE A 28 -1.63 -2.65 -5.50
C ILE A 28 -0.84 -2.66 -6.80
N VAL A 29 -1.08 -1.64 -7.62
CA VAL A 29 -0.43 -1.48 -8.92
C VAL A 29 0.22 -0.11 -8.97
N GLU A 30 1.46 -0.07 -9.43
CA GLU A 30 2.26 1.13 -9.62
C GLU A 30 2.68 1.20 -11.09
N LEU A 31 2.62 2.40 -11.66
CA LEU A 31 3.11 2.68 -13.01
C LEU A 31 4.29 3.62 -12.93
N PHE A 32 5.33 3.38 -13.72
CA PHE A 32 6.47 4.29 -13.84
C PHE A 32 6.91 4.43 -15.30
N GLY A 33 7.40 5.62 -15.65
CA GLY A 33 7.81 5.97 -17.00
C GLY A 33 8.86 7.07 -17.01
N THR A 34 9.80 6.96 -17.95
CA THR A 34 10.87 7.92 -18.17
C THR A 34 11.12 8.12 -19.67
N TRP A 35 11.21 9.38 -20.09
CA TRP A 35 11.39 9.78 -21.49
C TRP A 35 12.53 10.78 -21.61
N GLN A 36 13.46 10.52 -22.53
CA GLN A 36 14.49 11.47 -22.92
C GLN A 36 14.07 12.15 -24.22
N ILE A 37 13.89 13.47 -24.19
CA ILE A 37 13.52 14.30 -25.33
C ILE A 37 14.57 15.41 -25.45
N ALA A 38 15.50 15.24 -26.39
CA ALA A 38 16.66 16.11 -26.55
C ALA A 38 17.42 16.33 -25.21
N ARG A 39 17.37 17.55 -24.68
CA ARG A 39 18.01 17.97 -23.42
C ARG A 39 17.12 17.78 -22.19
N VAL A 40 15.87 17.35 -22.36
CA VAL A 40 14.89 17.18 -21.29
C VAL A 40 14.74 15.68 -20.97
N HIS A 41 14.79 15.35 -19.68
CA HIS A 41 14.43 14.05 -19.14
C HIS A 41 13.15 14.19 -18.31
N LEU A 42 12.08 13.53 -18.75
CA LEU A 42 10.79 13.51 -18.06
C LEU A 42 10.64 12.20 -17.28
N VAL A 43 10.21 12.28 -16.04
CA VAL A 43 9.89 11.14 -15.17
C VAL A 43 8.44 11.26 -14.73
N VAL A 44 7.67 10.18 -14.83
CA VAL A 44 6.29 10.11 -14.33
C VAL A 44 6.13 8.82 -13.53
N THR A 45 5.58 8.92 -12.33
CA THR A 45 5.17 7.77 -11.51
C THR A 45 3.73 7.94 -11.04
N VAL A 46 3.00 6.82 -11.00
CA VAL A 46 1.65 6.75 -10.45
C VAL A 46 1.62 5.59 -9.46
N ASP A 47 1.60 5.92 -8.17
CA ASP A 47 1.48 4.95 -7.09
C ASP A 47 0.01 4.68 -6.80
N ASN A 48 -0.33 3.43 -6.50
CA ASN A 48 -1.70 2.97 -6.31
C ASN A 48 -2.63 3.39 -7.47
N LEU A 49 -2.24 2.99 -8.70
CA LEU A 49 -2.89 3.31 -9.97
C LEU A 49 -4.41 3.03 -9.95
N LEU A 50 -4.82 1.95 -9.28
CA LEU A 50 -6.22 1.52 -9.19
C LEU A 50 -7.01 2.20 -8.07
N SER A 51 -6.40 3.13 -7.32
CA SER A 51 -7.00 3.79 -6.16
C SER A 51 -7.55 2.79 -5.13
N THR A 52 -6.84 1.69 -4.92
CA THR A 52 -7.23 0.62 -3.99
C THR A 52 -7.16 1.12 -2.56
N VAL A 53 -8.25 0.97 -1.81
CA VAL A 53 -8.30 1.19 -0.37
C VAL A 53 -7.92 -0.10 0.33
N TRP A 54 -6.88 -0.06 1.15
CA TRP A 54 -6.30 -1.26 1.76
C TRP A 54 -5.57 -0.94 3.07
N ASN A 55 -5.21 -2.00 3.79
CA ASN A 55 -4.48 -1.95 5.04
C ASN A 55 -3.04 -2.44 4.78
N GLU A 56 -2.06 -1.56 4.96
CA GLU A 56 -0.63 -1.84 4.76
C GLU A 56 -0.14 -2.92 5.74
N ALA A 57 -0.45 -2.70 7.02
CA ALA A 57 -0.15 -3.61 8.12
C ALA A 57 -1.43 -3.92 8.90
N GLN A 58 -1.59 -5.16 9.34
CA GLN A 58 -2.79 -5.66 10.02
C GLN A 58 -2.36 -6.66 11.09
N PHE A 59 -2.77 -6.44 12.34
CA PHE A 59 -2.39 -7.27 13.47
C PHE A 59 -3.58 -7.50 14.41
N ALA A 60 -3.85 -8.76 14.75
CA ALA A 60 -4.74 -9.08 15.84
C ALA A 60 -4.03 -8.75 17.17
N THR A 61 -4.58 -7.79 17.90
CA THR A 61 -4.01 -7.35 19.18
C THR A 61 -5.05 -7.55 20.27
N SER A 62 -4.66 -8.24 21.33
CA SER A 62 -5.48 -8.34 22.54
C SER A 62 -5.07 -7.23 23.52
N SER A 63 -6.04 -6.44 23.94
CA SER A 63 -5.85 -5.36 24.92
C SER A 63 -6.94 -5.43 25.98
N ARG A 64 -6.69 -4.83 27.13
CA ARG A 64 -7.67 -4.74 28.20
C ARG A 64 -7.55 -3.40 28.91
N LEU A 65 -8.59 -2.57 28.82
CA LEU A 65 -8.68 -1.32 29.55
C LEU A 65 -8.96 -1.57 31.04
N ARG A 66 -8.61 -0.60 31.88
CA ARG A 66 -8.90 -0.64 33.31
C ARG A 66 -10.42 -0.68 33.53
N GLY A 67 -10.90 -1.76 34.16
CA GLY A 67 -12.33 -1.97 34.43
C GLY A 67 -13.04 -2.91 33.47
N GLU A 68 -12.39 -3.36 32.40
CA GLU A 68 -12.96 -4.39 31.53
C GLU A 68 -12.91 -5.77 32.21
N PRO A 69 -13.97 -6.59 32.15
CA PRO A 69 -14.01 -7.90 32.80
C PRO A 69 -13.07 -8.92 32.15
N ALA A 70 -12.82 -8.82 30.84
CA ALA A 70 -11.96 -9.70 30.06
C ALA A 70 -11.21 -8.92 28.96
N PRO A 71 -10.08 -9.44 28.42
CA PRO A 71 -9.39 -8.83 27.29
C PRO A 71 -10.24 -8.83 26.01
N VAL A 72 -10.16 -7.75 25.23
CA VAL A 72 -10.78 -7.61 23.91
C VAL A 72 -9.70 -7.80 22.85
N THR A 73 -9.98 -8.61 21.84
CA THR A 73 -9.07 -8.83 20.71
C THR A 73 -9.65 -8.18 19.46
N GLU A 74 -8.87 -7.29 18.83
CA GLU A 74 -9.31 -6.52 17.67
C GLU A 74 -8.24 -6.51 16.59
N LEU A 75 -8.65 -6.13 15.37
CA LEU A 75 -7.74 -5.95 14.25
C LEU A 75 -7.28 -4.49 14.16
N ASN A 76 -6.05 -4.21 14.58
CA ASN A 76 -5.43 -2.91 14.39
C ASN A 76 -4.70 -2.87 13.05
N PHE A 77 -4.76 -1.73 12.37
CA PHE A 77 -4.15 -1.61 11.04
C PHE A 77 -3.56 -0.22 10.76
N THR A 78 -2.57 -0.21 9.87
CA THR A 78 -2.06 1.01 9.25
C THR A 78 -2.74 1.16 7.89
N PRO A 79 -3.43 2.27 7.61
CA PRO A 79 -4.05 2.48 6.30
C PRO A 79 -2.98 2.60 5.22
N GLY A 80 -3.24 2.01 4.06
CA GLY A 80 -2.35 2.12 2.91
C GLY A 80 -2.36 3.52 2.28
N ALA A 81 -1.29 3.84 1.55
CA ALA A 81 -1.15 5.14 0.91
C ALA A 81 -2.23 5.38 -0.18
N PRO A 82 -2.80 6.60 -0.26
CA PRO A 82 -3.71 6.95 -1.34
C PRO A 82 -2.98 7.06 -2.68
N ARG A 83 -3.73 7.06 -3.77
CA ARG A 83 -3.18 7.27 -5.11
C ARG A 83 -2.39 8.58 -5.18
N THR A 84 -1.15 8.48 -5.64
CA THR A 84 -0.25 9.63 -5.79
C THR A 84 0.30 9.65 -7.22
N VAL A 85 0.42 10.86 -7.79
CA VAL A 85 1.04 11.08 -9.10
C VAL A 85 2.22 12.01 -8.89
N GLN A 86 3.40 11.62 -9.37
CA GLN A 86 4.59 12.46 -9.34
C GLN A 86 5.11 12.66 -10.76
N VAL A 87 5.51 13.90 -11.06
CA VAL A 87 6.09 14.28 -12.34
C VAL A 87 7.39 15.03 -12.05
N GLY A 88 8.47 14.60 -12.68
CA GLY A 88 9.79 15.21 -12.57
C GLY A 88 10.34 15.60 -13.94
N LEU A 89 11.04 16.72 -13.99
CA LEU A 89 11.70 17.23 -15.20
C LEU A 89 13.16 17.56 -14.86
N ASP A 90 14.08 17.00 -15.63
CA ASP A 90 15.52 17.29 -15.58
C ASP A 90 15.95 17.88 -16.92
N TYR A 91 16.78 18.92 -16.91
CA TYR A 91 17.29 19.57 -18.12
C TYR A 91 18.82 19.60 -18.10
N ARG A 92 19.43 19.13 -19.19
CA ARG A 92 20.88 19.07 -19.34
C ARG A 92 21.37 20.23 -20.20
N PHE A 93 22.23 21.07 -19.61
CA PHE A 93 22.83 22.25 -20.24
C PHE A 93 23.98 21.88 -21.18
#